data_AF-A0A093ZQZ1-F1
#
_entry.id   AF-A0A093ZQZ1-F1
#
_cell.length_a   1.000
_cell.length_b   1.000
_cell.length_c   1.000
_cell.angle_alpha   90.00
_cell.angle_beta   90.00
_cell.angle_gamma   90.00
#
_symmetry.space_group_name_H-M   'P 1'
#
loop_
_entity.id
_entity.type
_entity.pdbx_description
1 polymer ?
#
loop_
_entity_poly.entity_id
_entity_poly.type
_entity_poly.pdbx_seq_one_letter_code
_entity_poly.pdbx_strand_id
1 'polypeptide(L)' 'MDDTEAVAGALPGANRAQIDNAIRALSEKKPIPEIDFTLHTMEDGSQVSTLERVCKDVQAPAMRP' A
#
# COMPACT_ATOMS: atom_id res chain seq x y z
N MET A 1 -35.07 -15.65 -7.05
CA MET A 1 -35.60 -14.60 -6.16
C MET A 1 -34.66 -14.62 -4.98
N ASP A 2 -33.59 -13.84 -5.10
CA ASP A 2 -32.46 -13.82 -4.17
C ASP A 2 -32.68 -12.66 -3.20
N ASP A 3 -33.34 -12.95 -2.09
CA ASP A 3 -33.54 -12.02 -0.99
C ASP A 3 -32.27 -11.97 -0.13
N THR A 4 -31.25 -11.23 -0.58
CA THR A 4 -30.16 -10.80 0.32
C THR A 4 -30.66 -9.62 1.15
N GLU A 5 -31.33 -9.92 2.27
CA GLU A 5 -31.58 -8.95 3.31
C GLU A 5 -30.26 -8.47 3.93
N ALA A 6 -29.96 -7.20 3.72
CA ALA A 6 -28.91 -6.51 4.42
C ALA A 6 -29.31 -6.36 5.90
N VAL A 7 -28.78 -7.23 6.75
CA VAL A 7 -28.89 -7.10 8.21
C VAL A 7 -28.11 -5.86 8.67
N ALA A 8 -28.79 -4.71 8.69
CA ALA A 8 -28.31 -3.49 9.33
C ALA A 8 -28.38 -3.68 10.86
N GLY A 9 -27.39 -4.39 11.40
CA GLY A 9 -27.19 -4.52 12.84
C GLY A 9 -26.89 -3.15 13.46
N ALA A 10 -27.89 -2.50 14.04
CA ALA A 10 -27.72 -1.32 14.86
C ALA A 10 -27.05 -1.72 16.19
N LEU A 11 -25.84 -1.21 16.43
CA LEU A 11 -25.16 -1.33 17.74
C LEU A 11 -25.97 -0.53 18.78
N PRO A 12 -26.47 -1.16 19.86
CA PRO A 12 -27.24 -0.46 20.88
C PRO A 12 -26.35 0.56 21.61
N GLY A 13 -26.62 1.86 21.40
CA GLY A 13 -25.92 2.97 22.05
C GLY A 13 -25.21 3.97 21.12
N ALA A 14 -25.22 3.75 19.81
CA ALA A 14 -24.63 4.70 18.86
C ALA A 14 -25.59 5.86 18.55
N ASN A 15 -25.18 7.09 18.85
CA ASN A 15 -25.90 8.30 18.47
C ASN A 15 -25.93 8.47 16.95
N ARG A 16 -27.03 8.97 16.38
CA ARG A 16 -27.20 9.18 14.92
C ARG A 16 -26.02 9.89 14.26
N ALA A 17 -25.47 10.91 14.94
CA ALA A 17 -24.29 11.64 14.48
C ALA A 17 -23.03 10.76 14.32
N GLN A 18 -22.85 9.74 15.16
CA GLN A 18 -21.73 8.80 15.06
C GLN A 18 -21.90 7.88 13.84
N ILE A 19 -23.13 7.46 13.55
CA ILE A 19 -23.46 6.66 12.37
C ILE A 19 -23.23 7.46 11.10
N ASP A 20 -23.73 8.70 11.04
CA ASP A 20 -23.56 9.58 9.87
C ASP A 20 -22.08 9.88 9.59
N ASN A 21 -21.28 10.12 10.65
CA ASN A 21 -19.83 10.31 10.51
C ASN A 21 -19.12 9.01 10.05
N ALA A 22 -19.53 7.85 10.56
CA ALA A 22 -18.97 6.57 10.15
C ALA A 22 -19.26 6.26 8.68
N ILE A 23 -20.49 6.51 8.20
CA ILE A 23 -20.88 6.31 6.80
C ILE A 23 -20.05 7.21 5.87
N ARG A 24 -19.84 8.48 6.25
CA ARG A 24 -19.00 9.39 5.48
C ARG A 24 -17.55 8.92 5.43
N ALA A 25 -16.99 8.52 6.57
CA ALA A 25 -15.60 8.03 6.66
C ALA A 25 -15.36 6.75 5.82
N LEU A 26 -16.36 5.87 5.72
CA LEU A 26 -16.30 4.68 4.88
C LEU A 26 -16.40 5.02 3.39
N SER A 27 -17.25 5.99 3.02
CA SER A 27 -17.47 6.40 1.63
C SER A 27 -16.30 7.21 1.06
N GLU A 28 -15.65 8.03 1.89
CA GLU A 28 -14.50 8.87 1.52
C GLU A 28 -13.15 8.18 1.78
N LYS A 29 -13.16 6.87 2.08
CA LYS A 29 -11.93 6.15 2.36
C LYS A 29 -11.03 6.17 1.12
N LYS A 30 -9.89 6.84 1.24
CA LYS A 30 -8.88 6.87 0.18
C LYS A 30 -8.45 5.43 -0.16
N PRO A 31 -8.22 5.12 -1.45
CA PRO A 31 -7.70 3.82 -1.83
C PRO A 31 -6.39 3.56 -1.09
N ILE A 32 -6.19 2.31 -0.68
CA ILE A 32 -4.98 1.89 0.01
C ILE A 32 -3.82 2.14 -0.97
N PRO A 33 -2.77 2.88 -0.56
CA PRO A 33 -1.62 3.09 -1.42
C PRO A 33 -0.95 1.75 -1.74
N GLU A 34 -0.74 1.49 -3.03
CA GLU A 34 0.09 0.38 -3.49
C GLU A 34 1.54 0.87 -3.46
N ILE A 35 2.23 0.62 -2.34
CA ILE A 35 3.64 0.97 -2.19
C ILE A 35 4.48 -0.10 -2.88
N ASP A 36 5.26 0.31 -3.87
CA ASP A 36 6.25 -0.55 -4.50
C ASP A 36 7.54 -0.59 -3.67
N PHE A 37 7.76 -1.68 -2.94
CA PHE A 37 8.98 -1.91 -2.16
C PHE A 37 10.18 -2.37 -3.01
N THR A 38 9.97 -2.60 -4.31
CA THR A 38 11.03 -3.00 -5.24
C THR A 38 11.83 -1.82 -5.74
N LEU A 39 11.35 -0.58 -5.54
CA LEU A 39 12.00 0.66 -5.96
C LEU A 39 12.44 1.48 -4.75
N HIS A 40 13.72 1.86 -4.73
CA HIS A 40 14.28 2.77 -3.75
C HIS A 40 14.69 4.08 -4.44
N THR A 41 14.21 5.22 -3.93
CA THR A 41 14.65 6.53 -4.40
C THR A 41 15.90 6.95 -3.63
N MET A 42 16.99 7.16 -4.36
CA MET A 42 18.28 7.58 -3.85
C MET A 42 18.29 9.08 -3.55
N GLU A 43 19.30 9.55 -2.83
CA GLU A 43 19.45 10.97 -2.44
C GLU A 43 19.63 11.94 -3.63
N ASP A 44 20.04 11.42 -4.78
CA ASP A 44 20.16 12.15 -6.05
C ASP A 44 18.86 12.17 -6.87
N GLY A 45 17.79 11.54 -6.35
CA GLY A 45 16.50 11.41 -7.03
C GLY A 45 16.43 10.28 -8.05
N SER A 46 17.49 9.49 -8.23
CA SER A 46 17.45 8.28 -9.05
C SER A 46 16.64 7.18 -8.36
N GLN A 47 15.96 6.34 -9.16
CA GLN A 47 15.24 5.17 -8.64
C GLN A 47 16.05 3.92 -8.96
N VAL A 48 16.41 3.16 -7.93
CA VAL A 48 17.12 1.89 -8.06
C VAL A 48 16.20 0.73 -7.72
N SER A 49 16.24 -0.31 -8.53
CA SER A 49 15.55 -1.56 -8.23
C SER A 49 16.30 -2.31 -7.14
N THR A 50 15.61 -2.71 -6.09
CA THR A 50 16.15 -3.54 -4.99
C THR A 50 16.16 -5.03 -5.35
N LEU A 51 15.51 -5.42 -6.45
CA LEU A 51 15.49 -6.80 -6.94
C LEU A 51 16.75 -7.16 -7.73
N GLU A 52 17.42 -6.17 -8.35
CA GLU A 52 18.58 -6.39 -9.20
C GLU A 52 19.89 -6.01 -8.51
N ARG A 53 20.98 -6.74 -8.82
CA ARG A 53 22.31 -6.33 -8.38
C ARG A 53 22.71 -5.06 -9.13
N VAL A 54 22.89 -3.97 -8.39
CA VAL A 54 23.32 -2.66 -8.90
C VAL A 54 24.72 -2.71 -9.53
N CYS A 55 25.58 -3.64 -9.09
CA CYS A 55 26.89 -3.88 -9.69
C CYS A 55 26.85 -5.16 -10.53
N LYS A 56 26.56 -5.05 -11.83
CA LYS A 56 26.46 -6.23 -12.70
C LYS A 56 27.79 -6.87 -13.06
N ASP A 57 28.91 -6.15 -13.01
CA ASP A 57 30.22 -6.72 -13.36
C ASP A 57 31.35 -6.21 -12.46
N VAL A 58 31.76 -7.05 -11.49
CA VAL A 58 33.03 -6.85 -10.77
C VAL A 58 34.14 -7.30 -11.72
N GLN A 59 35.05 -6.39 -12.06
CA GLN A 59 36.26 -6.74 -12.82
C GLN A 59 36.98 -7.89 -12.10
N ALA A 60 37.30 -8.97 -12.82
CA ALA A 60 38.05 -10.08 -12.26
C ALA A 60 39.39 -9.54 -11.68
N PRO A 61 39.87 -10.08 -10.54
CA PRO A 61 41.13 -9.65 -9.95
C PRO A 61 42.25 -9.73 -10.99
N ALA A 62 43.05 -8.66 -11.11
CA ALA A 62 44.21 -8.66 -12.00
C ALA A 62 45.20 -9.73 -11.54
N MET A 63 45.17 -10.92 -12.17
CA MET A 63 46.17 -11.96 -11.97
C MET A 63 47.48 -11.48 -12.60
N ARG A 64 48.41 -10.99 -11.77
CA ARG A 64 49.81 -10.83 -12.17
C ARG A 64 50.56 -12.14 -11.86
N PRO A 65 51.46 -12.61 -12.75
CA PRO A 65 52.37 -13.72 -12.45
C PRO A 65 53.36 -13.36 -11.34
#